data_AF-A0ABC9P9X8-F1
#
_entry.id   AF-A0ABC9P9X8-F1
#
_cell.length_a   1.000
_cell.length_b   1.000
_cell.length_c   1.000
_cell.angle_alpha   90.00
_cell.angle_beta   90.00
_cell.angle_gamma   90.00
#
_symmetry.space_group_name_H-M   'P 1'
#
loop_
_entity.id
_entity.type
_entity.pdbx_description
1 polymer ?
#
loop_
_entity_poly.entity_id
_entity_poly.type
_entity_poly.pdbx_seq_one_letter_code
_entity_poly.pdbx_strand_id
1 'polypeptide(L)'
;MKIIAKGRGTGKTTELVKESARTGQYILASNKSHVRAIEQIAKKAGVTIPYPVTVDEIVSMDRFTCASSIQREGLLVDEAIIVLSKLIGLKITGATISLEGEQQC
;
A
#
# COMPACT_ATOMS: atom_id res chain seq x y z
N MET A 1 -1.42 7.35 11.35
CA MET A 1 -1.40 6.23 10.37
C MET A 1 -2.83 5.80 10.08
N LYS A 2 -3.21 5.53 8.83
CA LYS A 2 -4.55 5.02 8.48
C LYS A 2 -4.52 3.51 8.29
N ILE A 3 -5.41 2.78 8.98
CA ILE A 3 -5.58 1.33 8.82
C ILE A 3 -6.97 1.05 8.23
N ILE A 4 -7.01 0.32 7.12
CA ILE A 4 -8.26 -0.07 6.43
C ILE A 4 -8.44 -1.58 6.60
N ALA A 5 -9.21 -2.00 7.62
CA ALA A 5 -9.53 -3.39 7.89
C ALA A 5 -11.03 -3.67 7.65
N LYS A 6 -11.34 -4.38 6.56
CA LYS A 6 -12.71 -4.73 6.14
C LYS A 6 -12.77 -6.10 5.47
N GLY A 7 -13.96 -6.70 5.38
CA GLY A 7 -14.19 -7.98 4.70
C GLY A 7 -13.80 -7.98 3.21
N ARG A 8 -13.78 -9.16 2.56
CA ARG A 8 -13.50 -9.26 1.11
C ARG A 8 -14.58 -8.54 0.30
N GLY A 9 -14.19 -7.93 -0.82
CA GLY A 9 -15.12 -7.25 -1.73
C GLY A 9 -15.69 -5.91 -1.25
N THR A 10 -15.28 -5.41 -0.08
CA THR A 10 -15.83 -4.18 0.53
C THR A 10 -15.16 -2.88 0.06
N GLY A 11 -14.32 -2.94 -0.98
CA GLY A 11 -13.69 -1.75 -1.56
C GLY A 11 -12.46 -1.21 -0.82
N LYS A 12 -11.74 -2.04 -0.05
CA LYS A 12 -10.49 -1.64 0.63
C LYS A 12 -9.47 -1.00 -0.30
N THR A 13 -9.15 -1.68 -1.40
CA THR A 13 -8.21 -1.18 -2.40
C THR A 13 -8.73 0.09 -3.08
N THR A 14 -10.05 0.20 -3.29
CA THR A 14 -10.67 1.45 -3.79
C THR A 14 -10.46 2.61 -2.82
N GLU A 15 -10.59 2.38 -1.52
CA GLU A 15 -10.33 3.40 -0.51
C GLU A 15 -8.85 3.78 -0.48
N LEU A 16 -7.94 2.80 -0.58
CA LEU A 16 -6.50 3.04 -0.65
C LEU A 16 -6.09 3.84 -1.91
N VAL A 17 -6.74 3.58 -3.04
CA VAL A 17 -6.55 4.33 -4.30
C VAL A 17 -6.99 5.78 -4.15
N LYS A 18 -8.14 6.03 -3.52
CA LYS A 18 -8.59 7.40 -3.23
C LYS A 18 -7.65 8.12 -2.28
N GLU A 19 -7.10 7.40 -1.30
CA GLU A 19 -6.08 7.93 -0.39
C GLU A 19 -4.82 8.34 -1.15
N SER A 20 -4.30 7.47 -2.01
CA SER A 20 -3.15 7.76 -2.88
C SER A 20 -3.39 8.97 -3.79
N ALA A 21 -4.58 9.09 -4.37
CA ALA A 21 -4.95 10.24 -5.20
C ALA A 21 -4.97 11.55 -4.41
N ARG A 22 -5.34 11.49 -3.12
CA ARG A 22 -5.38 12.64 -2.21
C ARG A 22 -3.99 13.04 -1.72
N THR A 23 -3.13 12.07 -1.42
CA THR A 23 -1.83 12.32 -0.75
C THR A 23 -0.65 12.34 -1.71
N GLY A 24 -0.78 11.79 -2.92
CA GLY A 24 0.34 11.57 -3.82
C GLY A 24 1.27 10.43 -3.39
N GLN A 25 0.93 9.67 -2.35
CA GLN A 25 1.73 8.54 -1.87
C GLN A 25 1.62 7.36 -2.83
N TYR A 26 2.73 6.65 -3.03
CA TYR A 26 2.76 5.42 -3.80
C TYR A 26 2.00 4.30 -3.09
N ILE A 27 1.46 3.36 -3.87
CA ILE A 27 0.88 2.11 -3.36
C ILE A 27 1.86 0.98 -3.62
N LEU A 28 2.21 0.25 -2.56
CA LEU A 28 2.94 -1.02 -2.60
C LEU A 28 1.97 -2.17 -2.87
N ALA A 29 2.24 -2.89 -3.94
CA ALA A 29 1.55 -4.10 -4.35
C ALA A 29 2.44 -5.33 -4.17
N SER A 30 1.81 -6.49 -3.94
CA SER A 30 2.53 -7.76 -3.83
C SER A 30 3.18 -8.19 -5.15
N ASN A 31 2.57 -7.89 -6.31
CA ASN A 31 3.05 -8.29 -7.63
C ASN A 31 2.44 -7.42 -8.75
N LYS A 32 2.92 -7.63 -9.99
CA LYS A 32 2.45 -6.90 -11.19
C LYS A 32 0.97 -7.11 -11.52
N SER A 33 0.38 -8.25 -11.15
CA SER A 33 -1.06 -8.48 -11.34
C SER A 33 -1.89 -7.57 -10.42
N HIS A 34 -1.47 -7.39 -9.17
CA HIS A 34 -2.09 -6.42 -8.26
C HIS A 34 -1.89 -4.98 -8.72
N VAL A 35 -0.72 -4.63 -9.29
CA VAL A 35 -0.51 -3.30 -9.89
C VAL A 35 -1.59 -3.01 -10.94
N ARG A 36 -1.82 -3.94 -11.89
CA ARG A 36 -2.87 -3.79 -12.91
C ARG A 36 -4.26 -3.64 -12.31
N ALA A 37 -4.56 -4.37 -11.23
CA ALA A 37 -5.84 -4.26 -10.55
C ALA A 37 -6.03 -2.86 -9.92
N ILE A 38 -4.98 -2.33 -9.28
CA ILE A 38 -4.97 -0.98 -8.69
C ILE A 38 -5.16 0.08 -9.78
N GLU A 39 -4.45 -0.01 -10.91
CA GLU A 39 -4.61 0.91 -12.05
C GLU A 39 -6.04 0.88 -12.61
N GLN A 40 -6.61 -0.31 -12.76
CA GLN A 40 -8.00 -0.46 -13.21
C GLN A 40 -8.99 0.17 -12.22
N ILE A 41 -8.74 0.04 -10.92
CA ILE A 41 -9.56 0.67 -9.87
C ILE A 41 -9.44 2.20 -9.94
N ALA A 42 -8.23 2.75 -10.09
CA ALA A 42 -8.00 4.18 -10.26
C ALA A 42 -8.73 4.73 -11.50
N LYS A 43 -8.62 4.04 -12.63
CA LYS A 43 -9.34 4.37 -13.87
C LYS A 43 -10.85 4.36 -13.67
N LYS A 44 -11.40 3.31 -13.02
CA LYS A 44 -12.84 3.21 -12.73
C LYS A 44 -13.32 4.30 -11.76
N ALA A 45 -12.46 4.70 -10.82
CA ALA A 45 -12.76 5.76 -9.86
C ALA A 45 -12.56 7.18 -10.43
N GLY A 46 -12.01 7.31 -11.65
CA GLY A 46 -11.77 8.61 -12.27
C GLY A 46 -10.69 9.45 -11.57
N VAL A 47 -9.70 8.80 -10.94
CA VAL A 47 -8.63 9.48 -10.20
C VAL A 47 -7.26 9.17 -10.79
N THR A 48 -6.32 10.08 -10.61
CA THR A 48 -4.90 9.90 -10.94
C THR A 48 -4.13 9.56 -9.68
N ILE A 49 -3.25 8.57 -9.76
CA ILE A 49 -2.34 8.14 -8.68
C ILE A 49 -0.92 7.98 -9.23
N PRO A 50 0.13 8.05 -8.40
CA PRO A 50 1.45 7.57 -8.78
C PRO A 50 1.40 6.10 -9.22
N TYR A 51 2.30 5.73 -10.14
CA TYR A 51 2.37 4.35 -10.61
C TYR A 51 2.69 3.40 -9.43
N PRO A 52 1.88 2.37 -9.15
CA PRO A 52 2.13 1.48 -8.02
C PRO A 52 3.45 0.73 -8.14
N VAL A 53 4.10 0.50 -7.01
CA VAL A 53 5.40 -0.21 -6.92
C VAL A 53 5.18 -1.62 -6.40
N THR A 54 6.01 -2.58 -6.82
CA THR A 54 5.95 -3.96 -6.29
C THR A 54 6.97 -4.21 -5.19
N VAL A 55 6.71 -5.26 -4.39
CA VAL A 55 7.70 -5.78 -3.43
C VAL A 55 9.04 -6.07 -4.09
N ASP A 56 9.03 -6.68 -5.27
CA ASP A 56 10.28 -7.03 -5.98
C ASP A 56 11.06 -5.76 -6.38
N GLU A 57 10.38 -4.69 -6.77
CA GLU A 57 10.99 -3.39 -7.08
C GLU A 57 11.58 -2.72 -5.84
N ILE A 58 10.90 -2.79 -4.69
CA ILE A 58 11.42 -2.27 -3.42
C ILE A 58 12.67 -3.03 -2.98
N VAL A 59 12.67 -4.37 -3.07
CA VAL A 59 13.77 -5.21 -2.57
C VAL A 59 14.99 -5.19 -3.50
N SER A 60 14.76 -5.14 -4.83
CA SER A 60 15.85 -5.19 -5.82
C SER A 60 16.53 -3.85 -6.09
N MET A 61 15.91 -2.72 -5.71
CA MET A 61 16.40 -1.40 -6.13
C MET A 61 17.12 -0.66 -5.01
N ASP A 62 18.38 -0.30 -5.30
CA ASP A 62 19.13 0.78 -4.65
C ASP A 62 18.58 2.19 -5.03
N ARG A 63 17.40 2.30 -5.67
CA ARG A 63 16.82 3.57 -6.17
C ARG A 63 15.88 4.29 -5.20
N PHE A 64 15.57 3.69 -4.07
CA PHE A 64 14.97 4.39 -2.93
C PHE A 64 16.02 4.91 -1.95
N THR A 65 17.30 4.90 -2.36
CA THR A 65 18.38 5.57 -1.66
C THR A 65 18.05 7.05 -1.50
N CYS A 66 18.18 7.49 -0.26
CA CYS A 66 18.28 8.86 0.24
C CYS A 66 17.65 9.95 -0.65
N ALA A 67 16.45 10.42 -0.27
CA ALA A 67 15.69 11.56 -0.81
C ALA A 67 14.52 11.27 -1.77
N SER A 68 14.13 10.00 -1.97
CA SER A 68 12.87 9.68 -2.67
C SER A 68 11.64 10.19 -1.89
N SER A 69 10.57 10.57 -2.60
CA SER A 69 9.28 10.93 -1.98
C SER A 69 8.72 9.79 -1.12
N ILE A 70 9.00 8.53 -1.46
CA ILE A 70 8.61 7.36 -0.66
C ILE A 70 9.26 7.39 0.74
N GLN A 71 10.53 7.79 0.86
CA GLN A 71 11.18 7.86 2.17
C GLN A 71 10.67 9.04 3.01
N ARG A 72 10.36 10.18 2.37
CA ARG A 72 9.86 11.39 3.05
C ARG A 72 8.40 11.30 3.46
N GLU A 73 7.56 10.78 2.56
CA GLU A 73 6.09 10.82 2.68
C GLU A 73 5.50 9.46 3.03
N GLY A 74 6.31 8.39 3.02
CA GLY A 74 5.87 7.04 3.30
C GLY A 74 5.16 6.36 2.13
N LEU A 75 4.55 5.21 2.43
CA LEU A 75 3.99 4.30 1.44
C LEU A 75 2.65 3.75 1.91
N LEU A 76 1.69 3.65 0.99
CA LEU A 76 0.44 2.93 1.21
C LEU A 76 0.66 1.46 0.86
N VAL A 77 0.14 0.52 1.66
CA VAL A 77 0.35 -0.91 1.42
C VAL A 77 -0.98 -1.61 1.17
N ASP A 78 -1.16 -2.16 -0.03
CA ASP A 78 -2.33 -2.97 -0.38
C ASP A 78 -2.09 -4.43 0.00
N GLU A 79 -3.08 -5.06 0.65
CA GLU A 79 -2.99 -6.44 1.16
C GLU A 79 -1.73 -6.67 2.01
N ALA A 80 -1.58 -5.86 3.07
CA ALA A 80 -0.36 -5.79 3.90
C ALA A 80 0.18 -7.14 4.39
N ILE A 81 -0.69 -8.09 4.74
CA ILE A 81 -0.28 -9.43 5.18
C ILE A 81 0.36 -10.24 4.03
N ILE A 82 -0.15 -10.10 2.80
CA ILE A 82 0.41 -10.73 1.60
C ILE A 82 1.76 -10.10 1.27
N VAL A 83 1.86 -8.77 1.38
CA VAL A 83 3.11 -8.05 1.19
C VAL A 83 4.17 -8.48 2.21
N LEU A 84 3.83 -8.53 3.49
CA LEU A 84 4.73 -9.00 4.55
C LEU A 84 5.16 -10.45 4.31
N SER A 85 4.22 -11.33 3.97
CA SER A 85 4.52 -12.73 3.65
C SER A 85 5.53 -12.85 2.50
N LYS A 86 5.38 -12.02 1.46
CA LYS A 86 6.31 -11.99 0.32
C LYS A 86 7.69 -11.45 0.70
N LEU A 87 7.75 -10.40 1.53
CA LEU A 87 9.01 -9.81 1.99
C LEU A 87 9.85 -10.79 2.80
N ILE A 88 9.24 -11.56 3.70
CA ILE A 88 9.97 -12.48 4.58
C ILE A 88 10.06 -13.91 4.04
N GLY A 89 9.35 -14.23 2.95
CA GLY A 89 9.33 -15.57 2.36
C GLY A 89 8.63 -16.63 3.21
N LEU A 90 7.79 -16.23 4.17
CA LEU A 90 7.11 -17.12 5.12
C LEU A 90 5.60 -16.87 5.14
N LYS A 91 4.85 -17.93 5.46
CA LYS A 91 3.40 -17.83 5.68
C LYS A 91 3.12 -17.07 6.97
N ILE A 92 2.33 -16.01 6.88
CA ILE A 92 1.82 -15.28 8.05
C ILE A 92 0.52 -15.95 8.53
N THR A 93 0.50 -16.38 9.78
CA THR A 93 -0.68 -17.01 10.42
C THR A 93 -1.41 -16.09 11.38
N GLY A 94 -0.79 -14.98 11.77
CA GLY A 94 -1.37 -13.96 12.64
C GLY A 94 -0.51 -12.70 12.62
N ALA A 95 -1.13 -11.56 12.91
CA ALA A 95 -0.46 -10.29 13.08
C ALA A 95 -1.28 -9.42 14.03
N THR A 96 -0.60 -8.62 14.85
CA THR A 96 -1.21 -7.56 15.65
C THR A 96 -0.69 -6.21 15.14
N ILE A 97 -1.47 -5.16 15.37
CA ILE A 97 -1.06 -3.78 15.08
C ILE A 97 -1.36 -2.93 16.31
N SER A 98 -0.46 -2.00 16.64
CA SER A 98 -0.73 -0.96 17.62
C SER A 98 -1.32 0.25 16.93
N LEU A 99 -2.38 0.81 17.50
CA LEU A 99 -2.92 2.10 17.08
C LEU A 99 -2.44 3.12 18.11
N GLU A 100 -1.60 4.07 17.70
CA GLU A 100 -1.34 5.24 18.54
C GLU A 100 -2.62 6.08 18.56
N GLY A 101 -3.24 6.18 19.74
CA GLY A 101 -4.43 7.00 19.94
C GLY A 101 -4.07 8.48 20.03
N GLU A 102 -4.94 9.33 19.49
CA GLU A 102 -5.05 10.71 19.93
C GLU A 102 -5.28 10.68 21.45
N GLN A 103 -4.41 11.33 22.22
CA GLN A 103 -4.73 11.65 23.62
C GLN A 103 -5.98 12.53 23.59
N GLN A 104 -7.14 11.94 23.88
CA GLN A 104 -8.33 12.71 24.23
C GLN A 104 -8.07 13.34 25.60
N CYS A 105 -7.91 14.67 25.61
CA CYS A 105 -8.01 15.49 26.82
C CYS A 105 -9.43 15.40 27.41
#